data_AF-A0A2R5FJW9-F1
#
_entry.id   AF-A0A2R5FJW9-F1
#
_cell.length_a   1.000
_cell.length_b   1.000
_cell.length_c   1.000
_cell.angle_alpha   90.00
_cell.angle_beta   90.00
_cell.angle_gamma   90.00
#
_symmetry.space_group_name_H-M   'P 1'
#
loop_
_entity.id
_entity.type
_entity.pdbx_description
1 polymer ?
#
loop_
_entity_poly.entity_id
_entity_poly.type
_entity_poly.pdbx_seq_one_letter_code
_entity_poly.pdbx_strand_id
1 'polypeptide(L)'
;MVDYGLSGKVALVTGVSRHMGIGAAIAHSLAASGANVFTTYYRSYDKLMPWGSNSHEAEEIIESLKLQGVKAAGVEVNLAESEMPKKLFDQIGELITMIT
;
A
#
# COMPACT_ATOMS: atom_id res chain seq x y z
N MET A 1 -17.13 -11.15 14.02
CA MET A 1 -15.78 -10.83 13.52
C MET A 1 -15.00 -10.23 14.67
N VAL A 2 -13.72 -10.59 14.82
CA VAL A 2 -12.85 -9.99 15.85
C VAL A 2 -12.63 -8.53 15.47
N ASP A 3 -12.88 -7.62 16.40
CA ASP A 3 -12.51 -6.21 16.24
C ASP A 3 -11.03 -6.07 16.65
N TYR A 4 -10.18 -5.78 15.68
CA TYR A 4 -8.74 -5.54 15.89
C TYR A 4 -8.43 -4.10 16.31
N GLY A 5 -9.43 -3.22 16.43
CA GLY A 5 -9.25 -1.80 16.79
C GLY A 5 -8.57 -0.98 15.69
N LEU A 6 -8.65 -1.43 14.43
CA LEU A 6 -7.98 -0.82 13.29
C LEU A 6 -8.85 0.17 12.51
N SER A 7 -10.15 0.22 12.81
CA SER A 7 -11.09 1.15 12.17
C SER A 7 -10.59 2.60 12.26
N GLY A 8 -10.45 3.26 11.10
CA GLY A 8 -9.98 4.64 10.99
C GLY A 8 -8.48 4.85 11.23
N LYS A 9 -7.72 3.80 11.59
CA LYS A 9 -6.25 3.85 11.61
C LYS A 9 -5.70 3.85 10.18
N VAL A 10 -4.42 4.18 10.04
CA VAL A 10 -3.71 4.14 8.76
C VAL A 10 -2.58 3.13 8.87
N ALA A 11 -2.50 2.21 7.92
CA ALA A 11 -1.43 1.23 7.80
C ALA A 11 -0.61 1.48 6.54
N LEU A 12 0.71 1.55 6.69
CA LEU A 12 1.67 1.54 5.59
C LEU A 12 2.09 0.09 5.30
N VAL A 13 1.88 -0.37 4.07
CA VAL A 13 2.30 -1.70 3.61
C VAL A 13 3.28 -1.55 2.46
N THR A 14 4.48 -2.09 2.61
CA THR A 14 5.53 -2.04 1.58
C THR A 14 5.53 -3.29 0.72
N GLY A 15 5.94 -3.18 -0.55
CA GLY A 15 6.07 -4.32 -1.46
C GLY A 15 4.71 -4.83 -1.99
N VAL A 16 3.77 -3.91 -2.23
CA VAL A 16 2.42 -4.20 -2.75
C VAL A 16 2.40 -3.98 -4.26
N SER A 17 3.24 -4.71 -4.98
CA SER A 17 3.41 -4.54 -6.43
C SER A 17 2.58 -5.50 -7.28
N ARG A 18 2.08 -6.59 -6.68
CA ARG A 18 1.43 -7.69 -7.38
C ARG A 18 0.27 -8.32 -6.61
N HIS A 19 -0.76 -8.78 -7.32
CA HIS A 19 -1.97 -9.42 -6.78
C HIS A 19 -1.63 -10.69 -6.00
N MET A 20 -0.77 -11.55 -6.58
CA MET A 20 -0.28 -12.76 -5.91
C MET A 20 0.89 -12.46 -4.96
N GLY A 21 0.88 -11.32 -4.27
CA GLY A 21 1.92 -10.86 -3.36
C GLY A 21 1.51 -10.94 -1.89
N ILE A 22 2.49 -11.16 -1.02
CA ILE A 22 2.28 -11.11 0.44
C ILE A 22 1.80 -9.69 0.84
N GLY A 23 2.40 -8.65 0.27
CA GLY A 23 2.00 -7.27 0.51
C GLY A 23 0.54 -7.00 0.16
N ALA A 24 0.06 -7.50 -0.98
CA ALA A 24 -1.34 -7.36 -1.39
C ALA A 24 -2.29 -8.09 -0.42
N ALA A 25 -1.97 -9.33 -0.05
CA ALA A 25 -2.76 -10.09 0.91
C ALA A 25 -2.85 -9.38 2.28
N ILE A 26 -1.73 -8.83 2.77
CA ILE A 26 -1.69 -8.05 4.01
C ILE A 26 -2.55 -6.77 3.88
N ALA A 27 -2.39 -6.02 2.79
CA ALA A 27 -3.15 -4.80 2.54
C ALA A 27 -4.66 -5.06 2.54
N HIS A 28 -5.10 -6.12 1.87
CA HIS A 28 -6.50 -6.55 1.88
C HIS A 28 -7.00 -6.96 3.26
N SER A 29 -6.18 -7.69 4.04
CA SER A 29 -6.56 -8.08 5.41
C SER A 29 -6.72 -6.87 6.33
N LEU A 30 -5.87 -5.86 6.19
CA LEU A 30 -5.93 -4.62 6.96
C LEU A 30 -7.14 -3.76 6.57
N ALA A 31 -7.40 -3.62 5.26
CA ALA A 31 -8.57 -2.94 4.73
C ALA A 31 -9.88 -3.60 5.21
N ALA A 32 -9.97 -4.92 5.12
CA ALA A 32 -11.11 -5.69 5.63
C ALA A 32 -11.31 -5.54 7.16
N SER A 33 -10.25 -5.15 7.89
CA SER A 33 -10.30 -4.84 9.32
C SER A 33 -10.61 -3.35 9.61
N GLY A 34 -10.91 -2.55 8.58
CA GLY A 34 -11.29 -1.14 8.69
C GLY A 34 -10.13 -0.13 8.66
N ALA A 35 -8.89 -0.57 8.44
CA ALA A 35 -7.77 0.34 8.31
C ALA A 35 -7.77 1.02 6.93
N ASN A 36 -7.46 2.32 6.90
CA ASN A 36 -7.01 2.97 5.68
C ASN A 36 -5.61 2.45 5.32
N VAL A 37 -5.31 2.26 4.04
CA VAL A 37 -4.08 1.60 3.61
C VAL A 37 -3.28 2.49 2.66
N PHE A 38 -2.04 2.76 3.02
CA PHE A 38 -1.05 3.35 2.12
C PHE A 38 -0.09 2.25 1.67
N THR A 39 0.17 2.16 0.38
CA THR A 39 1.00 1.11 -0.20
C THR A 39 2.25 1.66 -0.86
N THR A 40 3.33 0.87 -0.86
CA THR A 40 4.48 1.15 -1.72
C THR A 40 4.82 -0.04 -2.58
N TYR A 41 5.37 0.24 -3.75
CA TYR A 41 5.80 -0.75 -4.73
C TYR A 41 6.99 -0.20 -5.53
N TYR A 42 7.72 -1.06 -6.23
CA TYR A 42 8.86 -0.62 -7.04
C TYR A 42 9.05 -1.52 -8.26
N ARG A 43 8.58 -1.05 -9.43
CA ARG A 43 8.49 -1.87 -10.64
C ARG A 43 9.86 -2.22 -11.20
N SER A 44 10.83 -1.31 -11.06
CA SER A 44 12.19 -1.55 -11.53
C SER A 44 12.83 -2.77 -10.85
N TYR A 45 12.52 -3.01 -9.56
CA TYR A 45 12.96 -4.23 -8.89
C TYR A 45 12.19 -5.46 -9.39
N ASP A 46 10.87 -5.39 -9.50
CA ASP A 46 10.05 -6.53 -9.97
C ASP A 46 10.42 -6.99 -11.38
N LYS A 47 10.82 -6.08 -12.27
CA LYS A 47 11.33 -6.42 -13.63
C LYS A 47 12.55 -7.35 -13.60
N LEU A 48 13.34 -7.32 -12.53
CA LEU A 48 14.52 -8.17 -12.36
C LEU A 48 14.19 -9.56 -11.80
N MET A 49 12.96 -9.76 -11.34
CA MET A 49 12.53 -10.99 -10.68
C MET A 49 11.83 -11.95 -11.64
N PRO A 50 11.80 -13.27 -11.35
CA PRO A 50 11.19 -14.27 -12.25
C PRO A 50 9.70 -14.06 -12.54
N TRP A 51 8.99 -13.31 -11.69
CA TRP A 51 7.58 -12.97 -11.89
C TRP A 51 7.33 -11.74 -12.76
N GLY A 52 8.38 -10.95 -13.06
CA GLY A 52 8.26 -9.73 -13.86
C GLY A 52 7.45 -8.61 -13.19
N SER A 53 7.13 -7.58 -13.98
CA SER A 53 6.35 -6.42 -13.51
C SER A 53 5.22 -6.12 -14.48
N ASN A 54 4.00 -6.01 -13.95
CA ASN A 54 2.85 -5.46 -14.66
C ASN A 54 2.72 -3.97 -14.30
N SER A 55 2.52 -3.12 -15.32
CA SER A 55 2.49 -1.67 -15.16
C SER A 55 1.29 -1.15 -14.38
N HIS A 56 0.20 -1.90 -14.26
CA HIS A 56 -1.06 -1.43 -13.65
C HIS A 56 -1.45 -2.18 -12.37
N GLU A 57 -0.72 -3.23 -12.01
CA GLU A 57 -1.15 -4.17 -10.97
C GLU A 57 -1.22 -3.51 -9.59
N ALA A 58 -0.28 -2.61 -9.29
CA ALA A 58 -0.29 -1.84 -8.05
C ALA A 58 -1.52 -0.90 -7.96
N GLU A 59 -1.87 -0.22 -9.05
CA GLU A 59 -3.06 0.64 -9.13
C GLU A 59 -4.34 -0.18 -8.99
N GLU A 60 -4.43 -1.34 -9.64
CA GLU A 60 -5.56 -2.26 -9.52
C GLU A 60 -5.76 -2.72 -8.07
N ILE A 61 -4.67 -3.04 -7.36
CA ILE A 61 -4.74 -3.37 -5.93
C ILE A 61 -5.27 -2.17 -5.14
N ILE A 62 -4.73 -0.97 -5.36
CA ILE A 62 -5.20 0.24 -4.66
C ILE A 62 -6.70 0.48 -4.88
N GLU A 63 -7.19 0.36 -6.12
CA GLU A 63 -8.63 0.49 -6.42
C GLU A 63 -9.45 -0.60 -5.72
N SER A 64 -8.97 -1.84 -5.72
CA SER A 64 -9.66 -2.93 -5.03
C SER A 64 -9.72 -2.75 -3.51
N LEU A 65 -8.74 -2.09 -2.89
CA LEU A 65 -8.78 -1.69 -1.47
C LEU A 65 -9.84 -0.60 -1.24
N LYS A 66 -9.95 0.39 -2.13
CA LYS A 66 -11.00 1.43 -2.04
C LYS A 66 -12.40 0.82 -2.13
N LEU A 67 -12.59 -0.21 -2.95
CA LEU A 67 -13.86 -0.94 -3.04
C LEU A 67 -14.27 -1.65 -1.72
N GLN A 68 -13.35 -1.83 -0.78
CA GLN A 68 -13.66 -2.34 0.57
C GLN A 68 -14.18 -1.24 1.52
N GLY A 69 -14.34 0.00 1.05
CA GLY A 69 -14.88 1.11 1.84
C GLY A 69 -13.85 1.83 2.70
N VAL A 70 -12.56 1.52 2.54
CA VAL A 70 -11.46 2.23 3.20
C VAL A 70 -10.80 3.23 2.25
N LYS A 71 -10.06 4.18 2.79
CA LYS A 71 -9.23 5.08 1.98
C LYS A 71 -7.94 4.36 1.65
N ALA A 72 -7.55 4.37 0.38
CA ALA A 72 -6.31 3.76 -0.06
C ALA A 72 -5.57 4.61 -1.10
N ALA A 73 -4.24 4.60 -0.99
CA ALA A 73 -3.33 5.27 -1.90
C ALA A 73 -2.01 4.48 -1.96
N GLY A 74 -1.14 4.83 -2.90
CA GLY A 74 0.20 4.29 -2.93
C GLY A 74 1.13 5.08 -3.83
N VAL A 75 2.41 4.80 -3.68
CA VAL A 75 3.48 5.45 -4.45
C VAL A 75 4.53 4.45 -4.87
N GLU A 76 5.05 4.64 -6.09
CA GLU A 76 6.23 3.94 -6.53
C GLU A 76 7.47 4.54 -5.86
N VAL A 77 8.24 3.75 -5.12
CA VAL A 77 9.42 4.26 -4.41
C VAL A 77 10.49 3.18 -4.24
N ASN A 78 11.73 3.57 -4.51
CA ASN A 78 12.90 2.77 -4.20
C ASN A 78 13.29 2.94 -2.73
N LEU A 79 12.89 2.00 -1.87
CA LEU A 79 13.23 2.06 -0.44
C LEU A 79 14.68 1.69 -0.12
N ALA A 80 15.50 1.33 -1.12
CA ALA A 80 16.94 1.19 -0.92
C ALA A 80 17.66 2.56 -0.83
N GLU A 81 17.02 3.64 -1.30
CA GLU A 81 17.51 5.01 -1.12
C GLU A 81 17.23 5.48 0.30
N SER A 82 18.29 5.88 1.01
CA SER A 82 18.25 6.10 2.47
C SER A 82 17.36 7.25 2.90
N GLU A 83 17.13 8.24 2.03
CA GLU A 83 16.24 9.37 2.27
C GLU A 83 14.76 9.06 2.03
N MET A 84 14.44 7.99 1.28
CA MET A 84 13.08 7.72 0.82
C MET A 84 12.12 7.34 1.94
N PRO A 85 12.48 6.51 2.94
CA PRO A 85 11.60 6.22 4.07
C PRO A 85 11.12 7.49 4.78
N LYS A 86 12.00 8.47 4.99
CA LYS A 86 11.60 9.73 5.65
C LYS A 86 10.60 10.51 4.79
N LYS A 87 10.91 10.71 3.50
CA LYS A 87 10.01 11.42 2.57
C LYS A 87 8.65 10.75 2.45
N LEU A 88 8.62 9.41 2.46
CA LEU A 88 7.40 8.62 2.44
C LEU A 88 6.53 8.91 3.68
N PHE A 89 7.10 8.92 4.88
CA PHE A 89 6.35 9.24 6.10
C PHE A 89 5.84 10.69 6.10
N ASP A 90 6.62 11.65 5.61
CA ASP A 90 6.20 13.05 5.47
C ASP A 90 4.97 13.14 4.53
N GLN A 91 5.01 12.48 3.37
CA GLN A 91 3.88 12.41 2.41
C GLN A 91 2.64 11.73 2.99
N ILE A 92 2.82 10.64 3.74
CA ILE A 92 1.69 9.95 4.38
C ILE A 92 1.05 10.85 5.44
N GLY A 93 1.84 11.58 6.23
CA GLY A 93 1.33 12.52 7.23
C GLY A 93 0.45 13.61 6.61
N GLU A 94 0.88 14.17 5.49
CA GLU A 94 0.08 15.14 4.71
C GLU A 94 -1.20 14.50 4.17
N LEU A 95 -1.11 13.30 3.59
CA LEU A 95 -2.26 12.59 3.05
C LEU A 95 -3.29 12.30 4.15
N ILE A 96 -2.87 11.71 5.27
CA ILE A 96 -3.74 11.40 6.43
C ILE A 96 -4.52 12.66 6.87
N THR A 97 -3.87 13.82 6.85
CA THR A 97 -4.50 15.11 7.23
C THR A 97 -5.54 15.57 6.21
N MET A 98 -5.35 15.28 4.91
CA MET A 98 -6.30 15.68 3.86
C MET A 98 -7.51 14.77 3.74
N ILE A 99 -7.37 13.50 4.11
CA ILE A 99 -8.47 12.55 4.04
C ILE A 99 -9.28 12.48 5.34
N THR A 100 -8.74 12.82 6.51
CA THR A 100 -9.47 12.79 7.81
C THR A 100 -10.39 14.00 7.95
#